data_AF-A0A9D7R5F1-F1
#
_entry.id   AF-A0A9D7R5F1-F1
#
_cell.length_a   1.000
_cell.length_b   1.000
_cell.length_c   1.000
_cell.angle_alpha   90.00
_cell.angle_beta   90.00
_cell.angle_gamma   90.00
#
_symmetry.space_group_name_H-M   'P 1'
#
loop_
_entity.id
_entity.type
_entity.pdbx_description
1 polymer ?
#
loop_
_entity_poly.entity_id
_entity_poly.type
_entity_poly.pdbx_seq_one_letter_code
_entity_poly.pdbx_strand_id
1 'polypeptide(L)'
;MFPAGYYKGRVLHDDGYFTDNFNLQNRLTQSMNVKLSDIIRINQYFEYNRPNDFDENGNLITRENFAQEYSANFYIGETSLYAGYYFGPYFGDFIKNPYLGADIFLFSRLSFGASVNFVNLSDVKRTIINTRIDWKVFDKFYVRSYYQNDTYTNNQLSNSIFQYEFFAGSNVYLVFNLNGEKLQNTRKYFKVGYEFAF
;
A
#
# COMPACT_ATOMS: atom_id res chain seq x y z
N MET A 1 0.74 -22.62 2.70
CA MET A 1 0.59 -22.68 1.23
C MET A 1 1.84 -22.09 0.60
N PHE A 2 2.32 -22.64 -0.53
CA PHE A 2 3.59 -22.24 -1.17
C PHE A 2 3.39 -21.78 -2.63
N PRO A 3 2.85 -20.57 -2.87
CA PRO A 3 2.76 -20.04 -4.22
C PRO A 3 4.15 -19.70 -4.78
N ALA A 4 4.38 -20.08 -6.04
CA ALA A 4 5.49 -19.60 -6.84
C ALA A 4 4.93 -18.90 -8.09
N GLY A 5 5.61 -17.84 -8.55
CA GLY A 5 5.15 -17.03 -9.67
C GLY A 5 6.29 -16.59 -10.57
N TYR A 6 5.98 -16.42 -11.85
CA TYR A 6 6.88 -15.82 -12.83
C TYR A 6 6.14 -14.71 -13.58
N TYR A 7 6.76 -13.55 -13.71
CA TYR A 7 6.22 -12.41 -14.45
C TYR A 7 7.33 -11.72 -15.25
N LYS A 8 7.04 -11.37 -16.51
CA LYS A 8 7.96 -10.61 -17.37
C LYS A 8 7.23 -9.43 -17.98
N GLY A 9 7.74 -8.22 -17.73
CA GLY A 9 7.31 -6.97 -18.34
C GLY A 9 8.45 -6.36 -19.14
N ARG A 10 8.19 -6.02 -20.41
CA ARG A 10 9.16 -5.37 -21.31
C ARG A 10 8.49 -4.28 -22.13
N VAL A 11 9.26 -3.27 -22.51
CA VAL A 11 8.89 -2.29 -23.53
C VAL A 11 8.99 -2.98 -24.90
N LEU A 12 7.91 -2.94 -25.68
CA LEU A 12 7.83 -3.63 -26.98
C LEU A 12 8.33 -2.77 -28.15
N HIS A 13 8.23 -1.45 -28.01
CA HIS A 13 8.67 -0.46 -28.98
C HIS A 13 9.26 0.75 -28.25
N ASP A 14 10.32 1.33 -28.81
CA ASP A 14 10.99 2.52 -28.30
C ASP A 14 9.99 3.67 -28.18
N ASP A 15 9.88 4.20 -26.96
CA ASP A 15 8.94 5.27 -26.61
C ASP A 15 9.65 6.61 -26.31
N GLY A 16 10.93 6.70 -26.64
CA GLY A 16 11.78 7.87 -26.39
C GLY A 16 12.32 7.98 -24.97
N TYR A 17 11.85 7.14 -24.03
CA TYR A 17 12.40 7.03 -22.67
C TYR A 17 13.09 5.68 -22.44
N PHE A 18 12.54 4.61 -23.02
CA PHE A 18 13.07 3.27 -22.93
C PHE A 18 13.26 2.66 -24.32
N THR A 19 14.40 2.00 -24.53
CA THR A 19 14.72 1.36 -25.80
C THR A 19 13.87 0.12 -26.08
N ASP A 20 13.83 -0.31 -27.34
CA ASP A 20 13.23 -1.59 -27.73
C ASP A 20 13.70 -2.75 -26.84
N ASN A 21 12.77 -3.57 -26.38
CA ASN A 21 12.99 -4.69 -25.47
C ASN A 21 13.57 -4.32 -24.09
N PHE A 22 13.48 -3.05 -23.66
CA PHE A 22 13.86 -2.67 -22.31
C PHE A 22 13.11 -3.51 -21.27
N ASN A 23 13.85 -4.23 -20.43
CA ASN A 23 13.27 -5.15 -19.47
C ASN A 23 12.85 -4.39 -18.20
N LEU A 24 11.56 -4.10 -18.06
CA LEU A 24 11.05 -3.40 -16.88
C LEU A 24 11.05 -4.33 -15.66
N GLN A 25 10.68 -5.59 -15.85
CA GLN A 25 10.66 -6.60 -14.81
C GLN A 25 10.83 -7.99 -15.43
N ASN A 26 11.69 -8.81 -14.82
CA ASN A 26 11.76 -10.24 -15.06
C ASN A 26 11.85 -10.93 -13.71
N ARG A 27 10.68 -11.20 -13.14
CA ARG A 27 10.47 -11.49 -11.73
C ARG A 27 10.12 -12.95 -11.52
N LEU A 28 10.89 -13.62 -10.65
CA LEU A 28 10.58 -14.89 -10.03
C LEU A 28 10.20 -14.63 -8.57
N THR A 29 9.09 -15.20 -8.11
CA THR A 29 8.64 -15.05 -6.73
C THR A 29 8.37 -16.40 -6.09
N GLN A 30 8.62 -16.48 -4.79
CA GLN A 30 8.21 -17.58 -3.94
C GLN A 30 7.62 -17.01 -2.66
N SER A 31 6.50 -17.55 -2.22
CA SER A 31 5.90 -17.18 -0.94
C SER A 31 5.59 -18.41 -0.11
N MET A 32 5.61 -18.24 1.21
CA MET A 32 5.24 -19.23 2.20
C MET A 32 4.33 -18.56 3.21
N ASN A 33 3.15 -19.14 3.45
CA ASN A 33 2.28 -18.78 4.57
C ASN A 33 2.14 -19.98 5.50
N VAL A 34 2.54 -19.81 6.76
CA VAL A 34 2.45 -20.82 7.83
C VAL A 34 1.54 -20.30 8.93
N LYS A 35 0.47 -21.03 9.20
CA LYS A 35 -0.39 -20.82 10.37
C LYS A 35 0.24 -21.57 11.55
N LEU A 36 0.77 -20.84 12.52
CA LEU A 36 1.35 -21.43 13.74
C LEU A 36 0.26 -21.75 14.78
N SER A 37 -0.76 -20.90 14.85
CA SER A 37 -1.94 -21.09 15.69
C SER A 37 -3.14 -20.35 15.09
N ASP A 38 -4.29 -20.37 15.75
CA ASP A 38 -5.44 -19.54 15.36
C ASP A 38 -5.17 -18.04 15.49
N ILE A 39 -4.19 -17.67 16.33
CA ILE A 39 -3.83 -16.27 16.61
C ILE A 39 -2.64 -15.84 15.73
N ILE A 40 -1.73 -16.74 15.33
CA ILE A 40 -0.47 -16.33 14.69
C ILE A 40 -0.31 -16.96 13.31
N ARG A 41 -0.03 -16.10 12.32
CA ARG A 41 0.44 -16.50 10.99
C ARG A 41 1.75 -15.82 10.64
N ILE A 42 2.68 -16.57 10.07
CA ILE A 42 3.94 -16.05 9.54
C ILE A 42 3.91 -16.17 8.02
N ASN A 43 4.35 -15.11 7.34
CA ASN A 43 4.61 -15.09 5.91
C ASN A 43 6.08 -14.90 5.63
N GLN A 44 6.54 -15.55 4.58
CA GLN A 44 7.81 -15.27 3.95
C GLN A 44 7.58 -15.06 2.47
N TYR A 45 8.27 -14.10 1.89
CA TYR A 45 8.26 -13.80 0.47
C TYR A 45 9.69 -13.63 -0.01
N PHE A 46 9.98 -14.17 -1.18
CA PHE A 46 11.24 -14.04 -1.88
C PHE A 46 10.94 -13.56 -3.29
N GLU A 47 11.69 -12.59 -3.76
CA GLU A 47 11.62 -12.06 -5.10
C GLU A 47 13.01 -11.95 -5.68
N TYR A 48 13.20 -12.57 -6.83
CA TYR A 48 14.36 -12.31 -7.69
C TYR A 48 13.89 -11.59 -8.94
N ASN A 49 14.50 -10.46 -9.26
CA ASN A 49 14.13 -9.67 -10.43
C ASN A 49 15.39 -9.11 -11.12
N ARG A 50 15.42 -9.10 -12.46
CA ARG A 50 16.54 -8.56 -13.24
C ARG A 50 16.11 -7.43 -14.19
N PRO A 51 15.71 -6.26 -13.67
CA PRO A 51 15.31 -5.14 -14.53
C PRO A 51 16.52 -4.51 -15.22
N ASN A 52 16.28 -3.89 -16.37
CA ASN A 52 17.22 -2.98 -16.98
C ASN A 52 17.17 -1.61 -16.30
N ASP A 53 18.28 -0.90 -16.37
CA ASP A 53 18.49 0.44 -15.85
C ASP A 53 19.53 1.16 -16.73
N PHE A 54 19.75 2.44 -16.50
CA PHE A 54 20.81 3.21 -17.16
C PHE A 54 21.88 3.59 -16.15
N ASP A 55 23.16 3.47 -16.52
CA ASP A 55 24.25 3.99 -15.72
C ASP A 55 24.37 5.53 -15.84
N GLU A 56 25.29 6.14 -15.09
CA GLU A 56 25.54 7.59 -15.11
C GLU A 56 25.94 8.14 -16.49
N ASN A 57 26.40 7.27 -17.39
CA ASN A 57 26.81 7.61 -18.76
C ASN A 57 25.71 7.31 -19.79
N GLY A 58 24.52 6.86 -19.36
CA GLY A 58 23.41 6.50 -20.23
C GLY A 58 23.56 5.14 -20.92
N ASN A 59 24.50 4.29 -20.50
CA ASN A 59 24.60 2.93 -21.00
C ASN A 59 23.54 2.05 -20.37
N LEU A 60 22.93 1.18 -21.17
CA LEU A 60 22.02 0.16 -20.67
C LEU A 60 22.78 -0.86 -19.81
N ILE A 61 22.34 -1.01 -18.57
CA ILE A 61 22.83 -2.01 -17.63
C ILE A 61 21.67 -2.88 -17.15
N THR A 62 21.98 -4.08 -16.65
CA THR A 62 21.00 -4.95 -16.00
C THR A 62 21.30 -5.00 -14.51
N ARG A 63 20.31 -4.67 -13.69
CA ARG A 63 20.40 -4.77 -12.23
C ARG A 63 19.98 -6.16 -11.79
N GLU A 64 20.48 -6.58 -10.63
CA GLU A 64 20.03 -7.80 -9.97
C GLU A 64 19.39 -7.42 -8.63
N ASN A 65 18.09 -7.66 -8.54
CA ASN A 65 17.31 -7.43 -7.35
C ASN A 65 17.03 -8.78 -6.70
N PHE A 66 17.23 -8.84 -5.38
CA PHE A 66 16.85 -10.00 -4.58
C PHE A 66 16.19 -9.53 -3.29
N ALA A 67 14.88 -9.39 -3.31
CA ALA A 67 14.14 -8.93 -2.16
C ALA A 67 13.55 -10.10 -1.37
N GLN A 68 13.44 -9.88 -0.06
CA GLN A 68 12.87 -10.81 0.89
C GLN A 68 11.91 -10.06 1.79
N GLU A 69 10.83 -10.72 2.20
CA GLU A 69 9.93 -10.22 3.23
C GLU A 69 9.72 -11.29 4.29
N TYR A 70 9.78 -10.88 5.54
CA TYR A 70 9.33 -11.68 6.67
C TYR A 70 8.26 -10.89 7.38
N SER A 71 7.05 -11.46 7.52
CA SER A 71 5.97 -10.80 8.22
C SER A 71 5.20 -11.74 9.13
N ALA A 72 4.61 -11.18 10.16
CA ALA A 72 3.78 -11.87 11.13
C ALA A 72 2.45 -11.13 11.26
N ASN A 73 1.36 -11.90 11.36
CA ASN A 73 0.03 -11.42 11.62
C ASN A 73 -0.47 -12.09 12.91
N PHE A 74 -1.02 -11.27 13.80
CA PHE A 74 -1.60 -11.67 15.08
C PHE A 74 -3.09 -11.33 15.06
N TYR A 75 -3.95 -12.31 15.30
CA TYR A 75 -5.41 -12.18 15.27
C TYR A 75 -5.97 -12.34 16.69
N ILE A 76 -6.59 -11.28 17.20
CA ILE A 76 -7.20 -11.23 18.53
C ILE A 76 -8.69 -10.94 18.32
N GLY A 77 -9.49 -12.00 18.20
CA GLY A 77 -10.89 -11.89 17.80
C GLY A 77 -11.01 -11.33 16.38
N GLU A 78 -11.74 -10.22 16.23
CA GLU A 78 -11.88 -9.51 14.96
C GLU A 78 -10.71 -8.55 14.67
N THR A 79 -9.87 -8.26 15.68
CA THR A 79 -8.73 -7.35 15.54
C THR A 79 -7.51 -8.07 15.01
N SER A 80 -6.72 -7.42 14.16
CA SER A 80 -5.42 -7.92 13.72
C SER A 80 -4.29 -6.92 13.94
N LEU A 81 -3.14 -7.42 14.37
CA LEU A 81 -1.87 -6.70 14.35
C LEU A 81 -0.98 -7.36 13.31
N TYR A 82 -0.23 -6.57 12.57
CA TYR A 82 0.74 -7.10 11.62
C TYR A 82 2.04 -6.33 11.70
N ALA A 83 3.14 -7.02 11.46
CA ALA A 83 4.44 -6.42 11.33
C ALA A 83 5.25 -7.21 10.31
N GLY A 84 6.13 -6.52 9.60
CA GLY A 84 7.00 -7.17 8.66
C GLY A 84 8.21 -6.35 8.31
N TYR A 85 9.12 -6.99 7.60
CA TYR A 85 10.35 -6.38 7.14
C TYR A 85 10.66 -6.86 5.74
N TYR A 86 10.51 -5.95 4.78
CA TYR A 86 10.91 -6.16 3.40
C TYR A 86 12.32 -5.59 3.17
N PHE A 87 13.24 -6.36 2.60
CA PHE A 87 14.62 -5.92 2.41
C PHE A 87 15.34 -6.68 1.30
N GLY A 88 16.44 -6.13 0.81
CA GLY A 88 17.35 -6.82 -0.10
C GLY A 88 17.94 -5.91 -1.18
N PRO A 89 18.81 -6.43 -2.07
CA PRO A 89 19.26 -5.70 -3.23
C PRO A 89 18.10 -5.22 -4.11
N TYR A 90 18.09 -3.93 -4.45
CA TYR A 90 17.06 -3.28 -5.25
C TYR A 90 17.67 -2.11 -6.04
N PHE A 91 17.68 -2.22 -7.37
CA PHE A 91 18.18 -1.22 -8.32
C PHE A 91 19.59 -0.68 -8.01
N GLY A 92 20.53 -1.58 -7.72
CA GLY A 92 21.93 -1.22 -7.43
C GLY A 92 22.18 -0.81 -5.97
N ASP A 93 21.13 -0.67 -5.17
CA ASP A 93 21.19 -0.34 -3.75
C ASP A 93 20.57 -1.44 -2.89
N PHE A 94 20.44 -1.19 -1.59
CA PHE A 94 19.82 -2.11 -0.64
C PHE A 94 18.60 -1.47 0.03
N ILE A 95 17.41 -1.98 -0.27
CA ILE A 95 16.17 -1.50 0.35
C ILE A 95 16.01 -2.09 1.75
N LYS A 96 15.54 -1.27 2.69
CA LYS A 96 15.09 -1.69 4.03
C LYS A 96 13.72 -1.09 4.28
N ASN A 97 12.75 -1.94 4.54
CA ASN A 97 11.36 -1.55 4.68
C ASN A 97 10.65 -2.24 5.84
N PRO A 98 10.93 -1.88 7.11
CA PRO A 98 10.15 -2.36 8.23
C PRO A 98 8.81 -1.63 8.27
N TYR A 99 7.77 -2.39 8.59
CA TYR A 99 6.42 -1.87 8.73
C TYR A 99 5.69 -2.57 9.86
N LEU A 100 4.71 -1.88 10.43
CA LEU A 100 3.78 -2.43 11.40
C LEU A 100 2.43 -1.74 11.28
N GLY A 101 1.39 -2.44 11.68
CA GLY A 101 0.05 -1.89 11.71
C GLY A 101 -0.92 -2.72 12.53
N ALA A 102 -2.11 -2.17 12.66
CA ALA A 102 -3.21 -2.71 13.43
C ALA A 102 -4.52 -2.36 12.74
N ASP A 103 -5.44 -3.32 12.70
CA ASP A 103 -6.84 -3.14 12.32
C ASP A 103 -7.69 -3.59 13.51
N ILE A 104 -8.33 -2.63 14.18
CA ILE A 104 -9.09 -2.83 15.41
C ILE A 104 -10.57 -2.70 15.09
N PHE A 105 -11.34 -3.73 15.42
CA PHE A 105 -12.79 -3.75 15.27
C PHE A 105 -13.47 -3.69 16.64
N LEU A 106 -14.35 -2.71 16.81
CA LEU A 106 -15.05 -2.43 18.05
C LEU A 106 -16.58 -2.44 17.82
N PHE A 107 -17.28 -3.23 18.63
CA PHE A 107 -18.73 -3.27 18.74
C PHE A 107 -19.47 -3.49 17.40
N SER A 108 -18.83 -4.14 16.43
CA SER A 108 -19.33 -4.36 15.06
C SER A 108 -19.79 -3.08 14.34
N ARG A 109 -19.36 -1.90 14.81
CA ARG A 109 -19.76 -0.59 14.26
C ARG A 109 -18.58 0.30 13.93
N LEU A 110 -17.43 0.06 14.56
CA LEU A 110 -16.25 0.88 14.38
C LEU A 110 -15.08 0.00 13.98
N SER A 111 -14.43 0.34 12.88
CA SER A 111 -13.14 -0.18 12.45
C SER A 111 -12.13 0.95 12.49
N PHE A 112 -10.97 0.71 13.07
CA PHE A 112 -9.84 1.63 13.08
C PHE A 112 -8.60 0.90 12.59
N GLY A 113 -8.01 1.42 11.51
CA GLY A 113 -6.75 0.94 10.96
C GLY A 113 -5.65 1.96 11.20
N ALA A 114 -4.45 1.52 11.59
CA ALA A 114 -3.27 2.37 11.59
C ALA A 114 -2.05 1.57 11.15
N SER A 115 -1.17 2.18 10.36
CA SER A 115 0.07 1.55 9.92
C SER A 115 1.19 2.57 9.83
N VAL A 116 2.41 2.13 10.13
CA VAL A 116 3.65 2.85 9.85
C VAL A 116 4.50 1.99 8.94
N ASN A 117 4.99 2.58 7.87
CA ASN A 117 5.91 1.95 6.92
C ASN A 117 7.14 2.86 6.77
N PHE A 118 8.33 2.33 7.07
CA PHE A 118 9.59 3.05 6.91
C PHE A 118 10.31 2.53 5.68
N VAL A 119 10.65 3.37 4.71
CA VAL A 119 11.44 3.02 3.52
C VAL A 119 12.81 3.68 3.66
N ASN A 120 13.86 2.88 3.57
CA ASN A 120 15.23 3.36 3.42
C ASN A 120 15.83 2.71 2.16
N LEU A 121 16.07 3.53 1.15
CA LEU A 121 16.64 3.14 -0.14
C LEU A 121 17.61 4.24 -0.56
N SER A 122 18.90 3.92 -0.62
CA SER A 122 19.95 4.86 -1.04
C SER A 122 19.93 6.13 -0.16
N ASP A 123 19.74 7.31 -0.75
CA ASP A 123 19.63 8.59 -0.04
C ASP A 123 18.19 8.90 0.43
N VAL A 124 17.22 8.06 0.10
CA VAL A 124 15.81 8.28 0.42
C VAL A 124 15.45 7.56 1.72
N LYS A 125 15.20 8.34 2.77
CA LYS A 125 14.62 7.88 4.04
C LYS A 125 13.23 8.47 4.20
N ARG A 126 12.22 7.61 4.19
CA ARG A 126 10.80 7.99 4.15
C ARG A 126 10.03 7.21 5.20
N THR A 127 9.20 7.88 5.97
CA THR A 127 8.19 7.25 6.82
C THR A 127 6.82 7.61 6.28
N ILE A 128 6.01 6.59 6.02
CA ILE A 128 4.61 6.72 5.61
C ILE A 128 3.76 6.26 6.79
N ILE A 129 2.92 7.15 7.29
CA ILE A 129 1.95 6.86 8.35
C ILE A 129 0.57 6.90 7.72
N ASN A 130 -0.19 5.83 7.88
CA ASN A 130 -1.58 5.77 7.44
C ASN A 130 -2.49 5.53 8.65
N THR A 131 -3.63 6.19 8.67
CA THR A 131 -4.73 5.89 9.58
C THR A 131 -6.04 5.86 8.82
N ARG A 132 -6.94 4.98 9.24
CA ARG A 132 -8.26 4.79 8.67
C ARG A 132 -9.26 4.61 9.80
N ILE A 133 -10.44 5.16 9.62
CA ILE A 133 -11.59 4.92 10.48
C ILE A 133 -12.80 4.63 9.59
N ASP A 134 -13.55 3.57 9.90
CA ASP A 134 -14.87 3.33 9.34
C ASP A 134 -15.85 3.18 10.50
N TRP A 135 -16.84 4.05 10.56
CA TRP A 135 -17.80 4.11 11.65
C TRP A 135 -19.23 4.09 11.14
N LYS A 136 -19.96 3.03 11.47
CA LYS A 136 -21.42 2.98 11.38
C LYS A 136 -22.01 3.72 12.59
N VAL A 137 -22.30 5.00 12.42
CA VAL A 137 -22.80 5.87 13.50
C VAL A 137 -24.17 5.42 13.98
N PHE A 138 -25.08 5.19 13.02
CA PHE A 138 -26.41 4.61 13.23
C PHE A 138 -26.79 3.80 11.99
N ASP A 139 -27.97 3.17 12.00
CA ASP A 139 -28.39 2.36 10.87
C ASP A 139 -28.41 3.17 9.58
N LYS A 140 -27.71 2.63 8.58
CA LYS A 140 -27.55 3.20 7.23
C LYS A 140 -26.74 4.49 7.15
N PHE A 141 -26.14 4.98 8.23
CA PHE A 141 -25.23 6.14 8.18
C PHE A 141 -23.81 5.77 8.58
N TYR A 142 -22.88 6.04 7.68
CA TYR A 142 -21.48 5.65 7.77
C TYR A 142 -20.58 6.86 7.61
N VAL A 143 -19.55 6.94 8.43
CA VAL A 143 -18.44 7.89 8.31
C VAL A 143 -17.18 7.09 8.06
N ARG A 144 -16.49 7.38 6.97
CA ARG A 144 -15.20 6.78 6.65
C ARG A 144 -14.18 7.89 6.51
N SER A 145 -13.03 7.77 7.14
CA SER A 145 -11.95 8.73 6.96
C SER A 145 -10.62 8.01 6.83
N TYR A 146 -9.77 8.54 5.98
CA TYR A 146 -8.42 8.08 5.71
C TYR A 146 -7.48 9.27 5.82
N TYR A 147 -6.35 9.07 6.48
CA TYR A 147 -5.27 10.02 6.54
C TYR A 147 -3.95 9.32 6.24
N GLN A 148 -3.11 9.97 5.46
CA GLN A 148 -1.75 9.55 5.17
C GLN A 148 -0.81 10.73 5.29
N ASN A 149 0.36 10.49 5.89
CA ASN A 149 1.45 11.43 5.98
C ASN A 149 2.74 10.80 5.48
N ASP A 150 3.49 11.56 4.71
CA ASP A 150 4.72 11.13 4.08
C ASP A 150 5.88 12.07 4.43
N THR A 151 6.84 11.59 5.22
CA THR A 151 7.89 12.47 5.77
C THR A 151 8.95 12.88 4.75
N TYR A 152 9.10 12.17 3.63
CA TYR A 152 10.10 12.50 2.62
C TYR A 152 9.59 13.60 1.68
N THR A 153 8.34 13.47 1.25
CA THR A 153 7.70 14.47 0.38
C THR A 153 7.03 15.61 1.14
N ASN A 154 6.88 15.48 2.48
CA ASN A 154 6.06 16.35 3.34
C ASN A 154 4.59 16.46 2.91
N ASN A 155 4.13 15.57 2.04
CA ASN A 155 2.76 15.54 1.55
C ASN A 155 1.85 14.80 2.52
N GLN A 156 0.63 15.29 2.60
CA GLN A 156 -0.43 14.72 3.39
C GLN A 156 -1.67 14.54 2.53
N LEU A 157 -2.38 13.44 2.77
CA LEU A 157 -3.65 13.12 2.14
C LEU A 157 -4.67 12.87 3.24
N SER A 158 -5.81 13.55 3.15
CA SER A 158 -6.96 13.34 4.03
C SER A 158 -8.20 13.19 3.18
N ASN A 159 -8.89 12.06 3.32
CA ASN A 159 -10.13 11.77 2.63
C ASN A 159 -11.20 11.40 3.66
N SER A 160 -12.37 12.03 3.60
CA SER A 160 -13.50 11.71 4.47
C SER A 160 -14.77 11.57 3.66
N ILE A 161 -15.54 10.52 3.92
CA ILE A 161 -16.79 10.20 3.27
C ILE A 161 -17.88 10.08 4.34
N PHE A 162 -18.96 10.82 4.16
CA PHE A 162 -20.20 10.66 4.91
C PHE A 162 -21.21 10.01 3.97
N GLN A 163 -21.62 8.78 4.25
CA GLN A 163 -22.49 8.00 3.40
C GLN A 163 -23.80 7.70 4.14
N TYR A 164 -24.92 7.99 3.48
CA TYR A 164 -26.24 7.56 3.89
C TYR A 164 -26.81 6.58 2.87
N GLU A 165 -27.08 5.36 3.31
CA GLU A 165 -27.75 4.33 2.52
C GLU A 165 -29.27 4.50 2.66
N PHE A 166 -29.97 4.57 1.53
CA PHE A 166 -31.42 4.62 1.44
C PHE A 166 -31.94 3.40 0.66
N PHE A 167 -33.19 3.46 0.21
CA PHE A 167 -33.93 2.35 -0.40
C PHE A 167 -33.09 1.46 -1.34
N ALA A 168 -33.24 0.13 -1.17
CA ALA A 168 -32.63 -0.91 -2.00
C ALA A 168 -31.09 -0.86 -2.12
N GLY A 169 -30.38 -0.30 -1.14
CA GLY A 169 -28.91 -0.21 -1.17
C GLY A 169 -28.38 1.00 -1.94
N SER A 170 -29.26 1.91 -2.36
CA SER A 170 -28.88 3.19 -2.96
C SER A 170 -28.21 4.09 -1.93
N ASN A 171 -27.28 4.96 -2.34
CA ASN A 171 -26.45 5.75 -1.43
C ASN A 171 -26.38 7.22 -1.83
N VAL A 172 -26.43 8.11 -0.84
CA VAL A 172 -25.95 9.50 -0.97
C VAL A 172 -24.65 9.62 -0.21
N TYR A 173 -23.64 10.22 -0.81
CA TYR A 173 -22.37 10.43 -0.13
C TYR A 173 -21.82 11.84 -0.33
N LEU A 174 -21.25 12.36 0.75
CA LEU A 174 -20.49 13.60 0.78
C LEU A 174 -19.02 13.25 0.99
N VAL A 175 -18.17 13.63 0.04
CA VAL A 175 -16.73 13.37 0.06
C VAL A 175 -15.97 14.67 0.25
N PHE A 176 -15.06 14.68 1.20
CA PHE A 176 -14.04 15.69 1.39
C PHE A 176 -12.68 15.10 1.04
N ASN A 177 -11.92 15.77 0.18
CA ASN A 177 -10.58 15.35 -0.18
C ASN A 177 -9.61 16.54 -0.06
N LEU A 178 -8.56 16.36 0.72
CA LEU A 178 -7.48 17.30 0.93
C LEU A 178 -6.17 16.57 0.61
N ASN A 179 -5.39 17.13 -0.31
CA ASN A 179 -4.06 16.63 -0.66
C ASN A 179 -3.11 17.81 -0.84
N GLY A 180 -1.92 17.73 -0.23
CA GLY A 180 -0.85 18.70 -0.41
C GLY A 180 0.13 18.74 0.76
N GLU A 181 1.15 19.60 0.64
CA GLU A 181 2.17 19.78 1.66
C GLU A 181 1.54 20.28 2.97
N LYS A 182 1.68 19.48 4.05
CA LYS A 182 1.12 19.77 5.40
C LYS A 182 -0.36 20.18 5.42
N LEU A 183 -1.11 19.86 4.35
CA LEU A 183 -2.46 20.35 4.09
C LEU A 183 -2.62 21.90 4.07
N GLN A 184 -1.53 22.66 3.94
CA GLN A 184 -1.55 24.14 4.09
C GLN A 184 -2.06 24.88 2.84
N ASN A 185 -2.05 24.25 1.66
CA ASN A 185 -2.52 24.84 0.38
C ASN A 185 -3.44 23.89 -0.40
N THR A 186 -4.25 23.11 0.30
CA THR A 186 -5.13 22.12 -0.33
C THR A 186 -6.26 22.80 -1.11
N ARG A 187 -6.39 22.53 -2.40
CA ARG A 187 -7.64 22.78 -3.11
C ARG A 187 -8.71 21.90 -2.46
N LYS A 188 -9.66 22.53 -1.76
CA LYS A 188 -10.76 21.82 -1.09
C LYS A 188 -11.70 21.29 -2.16
N TYR A 189 -11.68 19.98 -2.39
CA TYR A 189 -12.66 19.35 -3.25
C TYR A 189 -13.75 18.73 -2.37
N PHE A 190 -14.96 19.24 -2.50
CA PHE A 190 -16.16 18.61 -1.98
C PHE A 190 -16.92 17.99 -3.15
N LYS A 191 -17.41 16.77 -2.98
CA LYS A 191 -18.26 16.10 -3.97
C LYS A 191 -19.47 15.52 -3.26
N VAL A 192 -20.64 15.78 -3.82
CA VAL A 192 -21.87 15.04 -3.50
C VAL A 192 -22.07 14.03 -4.63
N GLY A 193 -22.30 12.77 -4.28
CA GLY A 193 -22.62 11.73 -5.24
C GLY A 193 -23.82 10.90 -4.82
N TYR A 194 -24.45 10.28 -5.81
CA TYR A 194 -25.61 9.42 -5.67
C TYR A 194 -25.32 8.12 -6.42
N GLU A 195 -25.62 7.00 -5.78
CA GLU A 195 -25.58 5.68 -6.41
C GLU A 195 -26.95 5.04 -6.23
N PHE A 196 -27.60 4.67 -7.33
CA PHE A 196 -28.89 4.01 -7.30
C PHE A 196 -28.70 2.54 -7.65
N ALA A 197 -29.08 1.65 -6.74
CA ALA A 197 -29.19 0.23 -7.01
C ALA A 197 -30.65 -0.05 -7.41
N PHE A 198 -30.84 -0.60 -8.62
CA PHE A 198 -32.14 -1.00 -9.17
C PHE A 198 -32.21 -2.52 -9.31
#